data_AF-A0A968CWJ0-F1
#
_entry.id   AF-A0A968CWJ0-F1
#
_cell.length_a   1.000
_cell.length_b   1.000
_cell.length_c   1.000
_cell.angle_alpha   90.00
_cell.angle_beta   90.00
_cell.angle_gamma   90.00
#
_symmetry.space_group_name_H-M   'P 1'
#
loop_
_entity.id
_entity.type
_entity.pdbx_description
1 polymer ?
#
loop_
_entity_poly.entity_id
_entity_poly.type
_entity_poly.pdbx_seq_one_letter_code
_entity_poly.pdbx_strand_id
1 'polypeptide(L)'
;LKTKRHAERWRTFAFNDFLKPLFQEEIFRAGLGTVGEVFDGDHPHESNGCIAQAWSVAEPLRAYTEDIALKRPPYEQQILEIVQHPTDP
;
A
#
# COMPACT_ATOMS: atom_id res chain seq x y z
N LEU A 1 1.21 3.71 4.60
CA LEU A 1 2.61 4.02 4.97
C LEU A 1 2.60 5.32 5.80
N LYS A 2 3.38 5.49 6.89
CA LYS A 2 3.35 6.76 7.68
C LYS A 2 4.06 7.89 6.92
N THR A 3 3.46 8.37 5.84
CA THR A 3 3.94 9.54 5.11
C THR A 3 2.99 10.71 5.38
N LYS A 4 3.27 11.52 6.41
CA LYS A 4 2.50 12.76 6.66
C LYS A 4 2.90 13.83 5.64
N ARG A 5 2.70 13.58 4.34
CA ARG A 5 3.21 14.41 3.22
C ARG A 5 4.70 14.75 3.42
N HIS A 6 5.49 13.76 3.84
CA HIS A 6 6.92 13.96 4.09
C HIS A 6 7.63 14.47 2.83
N ALA A 7 8.74 15.18 3.03
CA ALA A 7 9.59 15.71 1.95
C ALA A 7 9.82 14.65 0.86
N GLU A 8 9.89 15.09 -0.39
CA GLU A 8 10.04 14.23 -1.58
C GLU A 8 11.00 13.07 -1.38
N ARG A 9 12.17 13.32 -0.78
CA ARG A 9 13.18 12.29 -0.43
C ARG A 9 12.62 11.06 0.28
N TRP A 10 11.67 11.24 1.21
CA TRP A 10 11.09 10.15 2.00
C TRP A 10 10.06 9.36 1.20
N ARG A 11 9.36 10.02 0.27
CA ARG A 11 8.47 9.33 -0.68
C ARG A 11 9.29 8.52 -1.66
N THR A 12 10.37 9.09 -2.18
CA THR A 12 11.31 8.40 -3.07
C THR A 12 11.92 7.17 -2.39
N PHE A 13 12.41 7.32 -1.15
CA PHE A 13 12.90 6.20 -0.34
C PHE A 13 11.82 5.13 -0.18
N ALA A 14 10.64 5.48 0.32
CA ALA A 14 9.61 4.48 0.56
C ALA A 14 9.10 3.79 -0.71
N PHE A 15 9.06 4.49 -1.84
CA PHE A 15 8.76 3.86 -3.12
C PHE A 15 9.85 2.85 -3.51
N ASN A 16 11.11 3.27 -3.48
CA ASN A 16 12.22 2.44 -3.95
C ASN A 16 12.48 1.23 -3.05
N ASP A 17 12.41 1.42 -1.73
CA ASP A 17 12.84 0.43 -0.75
C ASP A 17 11.69 -0.48 -0.27
N PHE A 18 10.43 -0.04 -0.37
CA PHE A 18 9.28 -0.83 0.09
C PHE A 18 8.33 -1.26 -1.03
N LEU A 19 7.88 -0.36 -1.90
CA LEU A 19 6.82 -0.68 -2.86
C LEU A 19 7.35 -1.26 -4.17
N LYS A 20 8.48 -0.77 -4.65
CA LYS A 20 9.06 -1.18 -5.92
C LYS A 20 9.41 -2.68 -5.95
N PRO A 21 10.03 -3.28 -4.90
CA PRO A 21 10.29 -4.73 -4.89
C PRO A 21 8.99 -5.55 -4.96
N LEU A 22 7.94 -5.12 -4.24
CA LEU A 22 6.63 -5.80 -4.29
C LEU A 22 6.04 -5.78 -5.70
N PHE A 23 6.18 -4.68 -6.45
CA PHE A 23 5.59 -4.53 -7.78
C PHE A 23 6.42 -5.13 -8.92
N GLN A 24 7.73 -5.31 -8.72
CA GLN A 24 8.63 -5.74 -9.80
C GLN A 24 9.17 -7.15 -9.60
N GLU A 25 9.26 -7.62 -8.36
CA GLU A 25 9.91 -8.89 -8.04
C GLU A 25 8.89 -9.89 -7.49
N GLU A 26 8.14 -9.51 -6.44
CA GLU A 26 7.23 -10.45 -5.75
C GLU A 26 6.08 -10.97 -6.62
N ILE A 27 5.59 -10.16 -7.56
CA ILE A 27 4.55 -10.57 -8.51
C ILE A 27 4.94 -11.75 -9.43
N PHE A 28 6.22 -12.15 -9.42
CA PHE A 28 6.76 -13.29 -10.15
C PHE A 28 7.21 -14.44 -9.25
N ARG A 29 7.22 -14.28 -7.91
CA ARG A 29 7.78 -15.27 -6.98
C ARG A 29 6.72 -16.24 -6.44
N ALA A 30 5.65 -15.74 -5.83
CA ALA A 30 4.67 -16.57 -5.11
C ALA A 30 3.47 -16.98 -5.98
N GLY A 31 2.85 -16.00 -6.65
CA GLY A 31 1.66 -16.20 -7.48
C GLY A 31 1.70 -15.29 -8.71
N LEU A 32 0.99 -15.68 -9.77
CA LEU A 32 1.02 -14.95 -11.04
C LEU A 32 0.36 -13.58 -10.91
N GLY A 33 1.18 -12.52 -10.81
CA GLY A 33 0.67 -11.15 -10.69
C GLY A 33 0.11 -10.81 -9.31
N THR A 34 0.39 -11.62 -8.29
CA THR A 34 -0.10 -11.41 -6.91
C THR A 34 1.04 -11.27 -5.92
N VAL A 35 0.72 -10.73 -4.75
CA VAL A 35 1.65 -10.59 -3.63
C VAL A 35 1.21 -11.55 -2.53
N GLY A 36 2.17 -12.25 -1.92
CA GLY A 36 1.91 -13.16 -0.80
C GLY A 36 1.27 -12.47 0.42
N GLU A 37 0.64 -13.25 1.28
CA GLU A 37 0.02 -12.76 2.51
C GLU A 37 1.05 -12.26 3.53
N VAL A 38 2.09 -13.04 3.79
CA VAL A 38 3.14 -12.73 4.77
C VAL A 38 4.52 -13.07 4.22
N PHE A 39 5.55 -12.44 4.80
CA PHE A 39 6.94 -12.62 4.42
C PHE A 39 7.78 -12.88 5.68
N ASP A 40 8.85 -13.65 5.52
CA ASP A 40 9.81 -13.87 6.60
C ASP A 40 10.53 -12.57 7.01
N GLY A 41 10.84 -12.44 8.30
CA GLY A 41 11.54 -11.28 8.83
C GLY A 41 13.03 -11.25 8.48
N ASP A 42 13.62 -12.41 8.19
CA ASP A 42 15.02 -12.55 7.79
C ASP A 42 15.16 -12.65 6.27
N HIS A 43 16.25 -12.12 5.73
CA HIS A 43 16.59 -12.29 4.32
C HIS A 43 16.71 -13.79 3.98
N PRO A 44 16.14 -14.28 2.86
CA PRO A 44 15.64 -13.54 1.68
C PRO A 44 14.16 -13.16 1.71
N HIS A 45 13.53 -13.09 2.89
CA HIS A 45 12.13 -12.72 3.08
C HIS A 45 11.18 -13.58 2.23
N GLU A 46 11.23 -14.91 2.40
CA GLU A 46 10.37 -15.79 1.60
C GLU A 46 8.89 -15.53 1.88
N SER A 47 8.08 -15.63 0.82
CA SER A 47 6.63 -15.50 0.91
C SER A 47 6.01 -16.74 1.55
N ASN A 48 5.09 -16.52 2.47
CA ASN A 48 4.37 -17.55 3.22
C ASN A 48 2.87 -17.22 3.31
N GLY A 49 2.08 -18.17 3.82
CA GLY A 49 0.63 -18.03 3.96
C GLY A 49 -0.12 -18.18 2.63
N CYS A 50 -1.22 -17.44 2.46
CA CYS A 50 -1.98 -17.46 1.22
C CYS A 50 -1.19 -16.83 0.07
N ILE A 51 -1.13 -17.54 -1.08
CA ILE A 51 -0.44 -17.07 -2.29
C ILE A 51 -1.08 -15.82 -2.92
N ALA A 52 -2.35 -15.57 -2.63
CA ALA A 52 -3.12 -14.46 -3.20
C ALA A 52 -4.27 -14.03 -2.27
N GLN A 53 -4.21 -12.81 -1.77
CA GLN A 53 -5.31 -12.16 -1.06
C GLN A 53 -5.52 -10.75 -1.61
N ALA A 54 -6.78 -10.29 -1.57
CA ALA A 54 -7.14 -8.98 -2.10
C ALA A 54 -6.39 -7.84 -1.41
N TRP A 55 -6.18 -7.93 -0.09
CA TRP A 55 -5.48 -6.88 0.66
C TRP A 55 -3.99 -6.80 0.32
N SER A 56 -3.35 -7.92 -0.02
CA SER A 56 -1.91 -7.97 -0.35
C SER A 56 -1.58 -7.18 -1.61
N VAL A 57 -2.55 -7.02 -2.51
CA VAL A 57 -2.42 -6.17 -3.71
C VAL A 57 -3.02 -4.78 -3.46
N ALA A 58 -4.19 -4.70 -2.82
CA ALA A 58 -4.92 -3.45 -2.64
C ALA A 58 -4.15 -2.44 -1.77
N GLU A 59 -3.52 -2.88 -0.68
CA GLU A 59 -2.84 -1.96 0.23
C GLU A 59 -1.57 -1.34 -0.38
N PRO A 60 -0.65 -2.09 -1.03
CA PRO A 60 0.46 -1.49 -1.75
C PRO A 60 0.03 -0.49 -2.84
N LEU A 61 -1.03 -0.81 -3.59
CA LEU A 61 -1.57 0.10 -4.62
C LEU A 61 -2.17 1.37 -4.02
N ARG A 62 -2.90 1.25 -2.91
CA ARG A 62 -3.44 2.40 -2.16
C ARG A 62 -2.30 3.27 -1.62
N ALA A 63 -1.28 2.66 -1.01
CA ALA A 63 -0.09 3.37 -0.53
C ALA A 63 0.64 4.09 -1.67
N TYR A 64 0.85 3.44 -2.82
CA TYR A 64 1.43 4.10 -3.99
C TYR A 64 0.59 5.32 -4.42
N THR A 65 -0.72 5.13 -4.54
CA THR A 65 -1.63 6.17 -5.04
C THR A 65 -1.72 7.36 -4.08
N GLU A 66 -1.95 7.11 -2.81
CA GLU A 66 -2.24 8.14 -1.81
C GLU A 66 -0.98 8.73 -1.16
N ASP A 67 0.03 7.90 -0.86
CA ASP A 67 1.22 8.29 -0.09
C ASP A 67 2.38 8.72 -1.02
N ILE A 68 2.56 8.07 -2.17
CA ILE A 68 3.67 8.37 -3.11
C ILE A 68 3.23 9.38 -4.18
N ALA A 69 2.18 9.04 -4.93
CA ALA A 69 1.64 9.86 -6.01
C ALA A 69 0.76 11.02 -5.51
N LEU A 70 0.44 11.05 -4.20
CA LEU A 70 -0.37 12.09 -3.55
C LEU A 70 -1.75 12.29 -4.22
N LYS A 71 -2.30 11.23 -4.81
CA LYS A 71 -3.64 11.19 -5.38
C LYS A 71 -4.61 10.75 -4.30
N ARG A 72 -5.44 11.68 -3.83
CA ARG A 72 -6.49 11.40 -2.86
C ARG A 72 -7.83 11.18 -3.57
N PRO A 73 -8.76 10.39 -3.01
CA PRO A 73 -10.10 10.28 -3.55
C PRO A 73 -10.76 11.66 -3.66
N PRO A 74 -11.46 11.97 -4.77
CA PRO A 74 -12.01 13.31 -5.02
C PRO A 74 -13.01 13.77 -3.95
N TYR A 75 -13.68 12.83 -3.29
CA TYR A 75 -14.70 13.10 -2.27
C TYR A 75 -14.21 12.79 -0.84
N GLU A 76 -12.90 12.60 -0.63
CA GLU A 76 -12.36 12.21 0.67
C GLU A 76 -12.79 13.16 1.80
N GLN A 77 -12.69 14.48 1.60
CA GLN A 77 -13.03 15.46 2.63
C GLN A 77 -14.52 15.43 2.99
N GLN A 78 -15.39 15.38 1.98
CA GLN A 78 -16.84 15.30 2.20
C GLN A 78 -17.24 14.04 2.97
N ILE A 79 -16.63 12.89 2.65
CA ILE A 79 -16.88 11.64 3.37
C ILE A 79 -16.35 11.71 4.81
N LEU A 80 -15.15 12.25 5.02
CA LEU A 80 -14.60 12.41 6.37
C LEU A 80 -15.44 13.34 7.24
N GLU A 81 -15.99 14.41 6.66
CA GLU A 81 -16.92 15.32 7.34
C GLU A 81 -18.20 14.59 7.76
N ILE A 82 -18.83 13.81 6.86
CA ILE A 82 -20.02 13.00 7.16
C ILE A 82 -19.74 11.98 8.27
N VAL A 83 -18.59 11.30 8.23
CA VAL A 83 -18.24 10.28 9.23
C VAL A 83 -17.95 10.90 10.60
N GLN A 84 -17.33 12.08 10.63
CA GLN A 84 -16.97 12.78 11.88
C GLN A 84 -18.14 13.54 12.50
N HIS A 85 -19.07 14.01 11.67
CA HIS A 85 -20.24 14.78 12.07
C HIS A 85 -21.47 14.11 11.47
N PRO A 86 -21.88 12.93 11.98
CA PRO A 86 -23.08 12.28 11.49
C PRO A 86 -24.24 13.26 11.71
N THR A 87 -24.89 13.68 10.63
CA THR A 87 -26.19 14.32 10.74
C THR A 87 -27.16 13.24 11.21
N ASP A 88 -27.48 13.23 12.49
CA ASP A 88 -28.57 12.40 13.02
C ASP A 88 -29.87 12.72 12.25
N PRO A 89 -30.73 11.72 11.98
CA PRO A 89 -32.03 11.93 11.36
C PRO A 89 -32.99 12.77 12.21
#